data_AF-A0A1I6DLP3-F1
#
_entry.id   AF-A0A1I6DLP3-F1
#
_cell.length_a   1.000
_cell.length_b   1.000
_cell.length_c   1.000
_cell.angle_alpha   90.00
_cell.angle_beta   90.00
_cell.angle_gamma   90.00
#
_symmetry.space_group_name_H-M   'P 1'
#
loop_
_entity.id
_entity.type
_entity.pdbx_description
1 polymer ?
#
loop_
_entity_poly.entity_id
_entity_poly.type
_entity_poly.pdbx_seq_one_letter_code
_entity_poly.pdbx_strand_id
1 'polypeptide(L)'
;MYGNNEIIGYLQANKILALKLDHAVSAVGQQFTNQIDTLGKGATRLLYYTSCFTDEYNDVCQQQKTEDIRFRDAIYKVLRHGDVVYDMLRIYFEEIFKFKTSEQIKRIKQCLMAENVHIAASALTSAGFTLAVASSVRIGLNLSLEISTLAGAWTSRGIVAVGVYGVIQKAADSANRLHIHYPAYYFALYAQRLEMLYFLIEPVLQQAGAIEAQWASDNDLVGIITGMIQQS
;
A
#
# COMPACT_ATOMS: atom_id res chain seq x y z
N MET A 1 8.24 -12.31 43.68
CA MET A 1 6.91 -12.88 43.40
C MET A 1 5.91 -11.79 42.99
N TYR A 2 6.20 -10.98 41.96
CA TYR A 2 5.30 -9.89 41.52
C TYR A 2 4.89 -9.99 40.03
N GLY A 3 5.69 -10.65 39.17
CA GLY A 3 5.39 -10.74 37.73
C GLY A 3 4.28 -11.73 37.32
N ASN A 4 4.05 -12.82 38.07
CA ASN A 4 3.09 -13.84 37.64
C ASN A 4 1.62 -13.37 37.69
N ASN A 5 1.24 -12.54 38.66
CA ASN A 5 -0.14 -12.05 38.74
C ASN A 5 -0.45 -11.00 37.68
N GLU A 6 0.53 -10.17 37.31
CA GLU A 6 0.37 -9.21 36.22
C GLU A 6 0.25 -9.91 34.87
N ILE A 7 1.06 -10.95 34.60
CA ILE A 7 1.00 -11.74 33.37
C ILE A 7 -0.34 -12.50 33.26
N ILE A 8 -0.82 -13.11 34.36
CA ILE A 8 -2.11 -13.82 34.37
C ILE A 8 -3.28 -12.84 34.16
N GLY A 9 -3.25 -11.69 34.84
CA GLY A 9 -4.24 -10.63 34.67
C GLY A 9 -4.27 -10.09 33.23
N TYR A 10 -3.09 -9.89 32.63
CA TYR A 10 -2.90 -9.48 31.25
C TYR A 10 -3.44 -10.51 30.24
N LEU A 11 -3.12 -11.79 30.42
CA LEU A 11 -3.61 -12.86 29.54
C LEU A 11 -5.14 -13.02 29.63
N GLN A 12 -5.72 -12.88 30.83
CA GLN A 12 -7.17 -12.90 31.02
C GLN A 12 -7.84 -11.65 30.41
N ALA A 13 -7.25 -10.47 30.59
CA ALA A 13 -7.74 -9.24 29.99
C ALA A 13 -7.71 -9.31 28.46
N ASN A 14 -6.65 -9.85 27.86
CA ASN A 14 -6.52 -10.02 26.41
C ASN A 14 -7.54 -11.01 25.85
N LYS A 15 -7.80 -12.13 26.55
CA LYS A 15 -8.84 -13.07 26.14
C LYS A 15 -10.23 -12.43 26.16
N ILE A 16 -10.53 -11.68 27.22
CA ILE A 16 -11.82 -10.98 27.37
C ILE A 16 -11.96 -9.85 26.33
N LEU A 17 -10.88 -9.11 26.08
CA LEU A 17 -10.88 -8.00 25.14
C LEU A 17 -11.00 -8.51 23.69
N ALA A 18 -10.33 -9.61 23.34
CA ALA A 18 -10.48 -10.27 22.04
C ALA A 18 -11.93 -10.75 21.81
N LEU A 19 -12.57 -11.36 22.82
CA LEU A 19 -13.97 -11.80 22.73
C LEU A 19 -14.95 -10.62 22.60
N LYS A 20 -14.72 -9.53 23.35
CA LYS A 20 -15.54 -8.31 23.25
C LYS A 20 -15.36 -7.62 21.90
N LEU A 21 -14.15 -7.66 21.37
CA LEU A 21 -13.85 -7.11 20.06
C LEU A 21 -14.55 -7.90 18.95
N ASP A 22 -14.46 -9.23 18.99
CA ASP A 22 -15.12 -10.11 18.02
C ASP A 22 -16.64 -9.86 17.96
N HIS A 23 -17.27 -9.71 19.13
CA HIS A 23 -18.68 -9.33 19.22
C HIS A 23 -18.95 -7.92 18.71
N ALA A 24 -18.10 -6.93 19.01
CA ALA A 24 -18.29 -5.56 18.55
C ALA A 24 -18.16 -5.44 17.02
N VAL A 25 -17.21 -6.17 16.42
CA VAL A 25 -17.00 -6.24 14.98
C VAL A 25 -18.17 -6.97 14.30
N SER A 26 -18.64 -8.08 14.89
CA SER A 26 -19.78 -8.86 14.38
C SER A 26 -21.12 -8.13 14.48
N ALA A 27 -21.34 -7.30 15.50
CA ALA A 27 -22.57 -6.53 15.68
C ALA A 27 -22.72 -5.37 14.67
N VAL A 28 -21.60 -4.76 14.25
CA VAL A 28 -21.56 -3.77 13.15
C VAL A 28 -21.63 -4.46 11.77
N GLY A 29 -21.37 -5.77 11.76
CA GLY A 29 -21.49 -6.77 10.68
C GLY A 29 -22.60 -6.58 9.66
N GLN A 30 -23.79 -6.24 10.15
CA GLN A 30 -25.02 -6.34 9.37
C GLN A 30 -25.22 -5.19 8.36
N GLN A 31 -24.33 -4.18 8.31
CA GLN A 31 -24.58 -2.99 7.48
C GLN A 31 -23.45 -2.50 6.55
N PHE A 32 -22.16 -2.88 6.70
CA PHE A 32 -21.08 -2.47 5.75
C PHE A 32 -19.83 -3.39 5.80
N THR A 33 -19.61 -4.26 4.81
CA THR A 33 -18.53 -5.28 4.79
C THR A 33 -17.08 -4.76 4.78
N ASN A 34 -16.77 -3.68 4.03
CA ASN A 34 -15.38 -3.18 3.93
C ASN A 34 -14.89 -2.39 5.17
N GLN A 35 -15.81 -1.76 5.91
CA GLN A 35 -15.45 -1.04 7.15
C GLN A 35 -15.17 -2.02 8.30
N ILE A 36 -15.82 -3.18 8.30
CA ILE A 36 -15.64 -4.24 9.29
C ILE A 36 -14.22 -4.81 9.29
N ASP A 37 -13.67 -5.14 8.12
CA ASP A 37 -12.28 -5.66 8.00
C ASP A 37 -11.26 -4.65 8.53
N THR A 38 -11.45 -3.37 8.20
CA THR A 38 -10.56 -2.30 8.66
C THR A 38 -10.66 -2.11 10.19
N LEU A 39 -11.88 -2.12 10.75
CA LEU A 39 -12.06 -2.00 12.20
C LEU A 39 -11.48 -3.21 12.96
N GLY A 40 -11.71 -4.43 12.47
CA GLY A 40 -11.14 -5.65 13.06
C GLY A 40 -9.61 -5.63 13.06
N LYS A 41 -9.00 -5.24 11.94
CA LYS A 41 -7.54 -5.05 11.83
C LYS A 41 -7.01 -3.99 12.79
N GLY A 42 -7.72 -2.87 12.92
CA GLY A 42 -7.31 -1.78 13.81
C GLY A 42 -7.35 -2.17 15.28
N ALA A 43 -8.36 -2.92 15.68
CA ALA A 43 -8.46 -3.40 17.04
C ALA A 43 -7.50 -4.56 17.34
N THR A 44 -7.22 -5.41 16.36
CA THR A 44 -6.14 -6.41 16.45
C THR A 44 -4.79 -5.73 16.67
N ARG A 45 -4.50 -4.64 15.93
CA ARG A 45 -3.28 -3.86 16.11
C ARG A 45 -3.20 -3.24 17.52
N LEU A 46 -4.30 -2.66 18.02
CA LEU A 46 -4.39 -2.14 19.39
C LEU A 46 -4.16 -3.22 20.45
N LEU A 47 -4.70 -4.42 20.24
CA LEU A 47 -4.45 -5.57 21.10
C LEU A 47 -2.97 -5.93 21.11
N TYR A 48 -2.32 -6.02 19.96
CA TYR A 48 -0.90 -6.32 19.90
C TYR A 48 -0.01 -5.23 20.50
N TYR A 49 -0.45 -3.97 20.58
CA TYR A 49 0.25 -2.94 21.35
C TYR A 49 0.41 -3.27 22.83
N THR A 50 -0.41 -4.18 23.37
CA THR A 50 -0.24 -4.69 24.73
C THR A 50 1.09 -5.43 24.89
N SER A 51 1.68 -5.94 23.81
CA SER A 51 2.99 -6.60 23.81
C SER A 51 4.13 -5.68 24.29
N CYS A 52 3.93 -4.36 24.22
CA CYS A 52 4.86 -3.38 24.77
C CYS A 52 5.02 -3.44 26.30
N PHE A 53 4.14 -4.14 27.01
CA PHE A 53 4.19 -4.30 28.47
C PHE A 53 5.02 -5.52 28.91
N THR A 54 5.56 -6.29 27.96
CA THR A 54 6.33 -7.51 28.23
C THR A 54 7.63 -7.51 27.44
N ASP A 55 8.75 -7.85 28.09
CA ASP A 55 10.06 -7.92 27.41
C ASP A 55 10.10 -9.02 26.35
N GLU A 56 9.37 -10.12 26.56
CA GLU A 56 9.32 -11.29 25.66
C GLU A 56 8.74 -10.97 24.27
N TYR A 57 7.79 -10.03 24.19
CA TYR A 57 7.12 -9.65 22.94
C TYR A 57 7.41 -8.19 22.54
N ASN A 58 8.53 -7.66 23.02
CA ASN A 58 8.95 -6.30 22.70
C ASN A 58 9.26 -6.14 21.20
N ASP A 59 9.68 -7.19 20.51
CA ASP A 59 9.88 -7.20 19.06
C ASP A 59 8.59 -6.84 18.29
N VAL A 60 7.45 -7.44 18.66
CA VAL A 60 6.13 -7.12 18.09
C VAL A 60 5.78 -5.65 18.32
N CYS A 61 6.05 -5.14 19.52
CA CYS A 61 5.83 -3.74 19.88
C CYS A 61 6.70 -2.79 19.04
N GLN A 62 8.00 -3.10 18.89
CA GLN A 62 8.91 -2.28 18.09
C GLN A 62 8.51 -2.28 16.62
N GLN A 63 8.10 -3.44 16.08
CA GLN A 63 7.62 -3.52 14.71
C GLN A 63 6.43 -2.58 14.47
N GLN A 64 5.43 -2.60 15.36
CA GLN A 64 4.26 -1.71 15.22
C GLN A 64 4.64 -0.24 15.29
N LYS A 65 5.51 0.14 16.23
CA LYS A 65 6.02 1.52 16.32
C LYS A 65 6.75 1.94 15.05
N THR A 66 7.58 1.07 14.49
CA THR A 66 8.30 1.34 13.23
C THR A 66 7.33 1.50 12.06
N GLU A 67 6.35 0.63 11.92
CA GLU A 67 5.29 0.75 10.90
C GLU A 67 4.47 2.03 11.05
N ASP A 68 4.10 2.41 12.27
CA ASP A 68 3.35 3.65 12.54
C ASP A 68 4.17 4.89 12.13
N ILE A 69 5.48 4.89 12.40
CA ILE A 69 6.40 5.96 11.96
C ILE A 69 6.48 6.01 10.44
N ARG A 70 6.65 4.87 9.76
CA ARG A 70 6.72 4.81 8.29
C ARG A 70 5.44 5.29 7.64
N PHE A 71 4.28 4.87 8.17
CA PHE A 71 2.98 5.33 7.69
C PHE A 71 2.83 6.84 7.86
N ARG A 72 3.16 7.39 9.04
CA ARG A 72 3.12 8.83 9.30
C ARG A 72 4.01 9.61 8.34
N ASP A 73 5.23 9.13 8.10
CA ASP A 73 6.18 9.76 7.18
C ASP A 73 5.66 9.75 5.73
N ALA A 74 5.00 8.66 5.33
CA ALA A 74 4.35 8.58 4.02
C ALA A 74 3.19 9.58 3.90
N ILE A 75 2.33 9.71 4.92
CA ILE A 75 1.26 10.72 4.97
C ILE A 75 1.85 12.15 4.91
N TYR A 76 2.93 12.42 5.64
CA TYR A 76 3.62 13.72 5.58
C TYR A 76 4.10 14.03 4.16
N LYS A 77 4.58 13.02 3.43
CA LYS A 77 4.98 13.17 2.03
C LYS A 77 3.78 13.51 1.14
N VAL A 78 2.62 12.86 1.29
CA VAL A 78 1.40 13.23 0.55
C VAL A 78 1.00 14.68 0.78
N LEU A 79 1.10 15.15 2.02
CA LEU A 79 0.71 16.53 2.36
C LEU A 79 1.65 17.59 1.78
N ARG A 80 2.89 17.22 1.46
CA ARG A 80 3.95 18.14 0.98
C ARG A 80 4.22 18.01 -0.52
N HIS A 81 4.08 16.82 -1.07
CA HIS A 81 4.38 16.47 -2.45
C HIS A 81 3.09 15.99 -3.13
N GLY A 82 2.80 16.54 -4.31
CA GLY A 82 1.52 16.41 -5.01
C GLY A 82 1.05 14.98 -5.29
N ASP A 83 1.14 14.52 -6.54
CA ASP A 83 0.52 13.26 -6.96
C ASP A 83 1.38 12.03 -6.58
N VAL A 84 1.17 11.53 -5.36
CA VAL A 84 1.90 10.36 -4.85
C VAL A 84 1.61 9.08 -5.63
N VAL A 85 0.44 8.95 -6.26
CA VAL A 85 0.10 7.78 -7.07
C VAL A 85 0.91 7.81 -8.35
N TYR A 86 1.01 8.97 -8.99
CA TYR A 86 1.91 9.17 -10.11
C TYR A 86 3.36 8.81 -9.75
N ASP A 87 3.86 9.27 -8.60
CA ASP A 87 5.22 8.92 -8.16
C ASP A 87 5.40 7.42 -7.96
N MET A 88 4.44 6.73 -7.32
CA MET A 88 4.50 5.28 -7.16
C MET A 88 4.47 4.54 -8.50
N LEU A 89 3.63 4.95 -9.45
CA LEU A 89 3.55 4.37 -10.79
C LEU A 89 4.82 4.64 -11.59
N ARG A 90 5.38 5.85 -11.48
CA ARG A 90 6.66 6.22 -12.11
C ARG A 90 7.77 5.28 -11.63
N ILE A 91 7.90 5.09 -10.32
CA ILE A 91 8.91 4.18 -9.73
C ILE A 91 8.70 2.73 -10.22
N TYR A 92 7.44 2.28 -10.30
CA TYR A 92 7.12 0.96 -10.83
C TYR A 92 7.61 0.80 -12.27
N PHE A 93 7.26 1.72 -13.16
CA PHE A 93 7.69 1.67 -14.56
C PHE A 93 9.20 1.92 -14.72
N GLU A 94 9.84 2.67 -13.83
CA GLU A 94 11.30 2.80 -13.78
C GLU A 94 11.93 1.43 -13.56
N GLU A 95 11.45 0.63 -12.60
CA GLU A 95 11.96 -0.71 -12.36
C GLU A 95 11.69 -1.68 -13.52
N ILE A 96 10.52 -1.59 -14.17
CA ILE A 96 10.18 -2.42 -15.34
C ILE A 96 11.06 -2.09 -16.56
N PHE A 97 11.32 -0.81 -16.83
CA PHE A 97 12.03 -0.37 -18.02
C PHE A 97 13.54 -0.24 -17.83
N LYS A 98 14.05 -0.33 -16.60
CA LYS A 98 15.47 -0.17 -16.23
C LYS A 98 16.44 -0.98 -17.09
N PHE A 99 16.04 -2.20 -17.47
CA PHE A 99 16.88 -3.14 -18.22
C PHE A 99 16.45 -3.32 -19.69
N LYS A 100 15.46 -2.55 -20.17
CA LYS A 100 15.01 -2.60 -21.56
C LYS A 100 15.89 -1.73 -22.45
N THR A 101 16.21 -2.24 -23.63
CA THR A 101 16.92 -1.47 -24.66
C THR A 101 15.99 -0.47 -25.35
N SER A 102 16.56 0.56 -25.99
CA SER A 102 15.78 1.54 -26.76
C SER A 102 14.92 0.91 -27.86
N GLU A 103 15.39 -0.19 -28.49
CA GLU A 103 14.62 -0.93 -29.49
C GLU A 103 13.41 -1.67 -28.88
N GLN A 104 13.57 -2.25 -27.68
CA GLN A 104 12.45 -2.88 -26.97
C GLN A 104 11.41 -1.84 -26.55
N ILE A 105 11.84 -0.69 -26.03
CA ILE A 105 10.94 0.42 -25.68
C ILE A 105 10.17 0.91 -26.91
N LYS A 106 10.84 1.05 -28.05
CA LYS A 106 10.21 1.44 -29.32
C LYS A 106 9.18 0.40 -29.78
N ARG A 107 9.48 -0.89 -29.66
CA ARG A 107 8.53 -1.98 -29.97
C ARG A 107 7.30 -1.94 -29.08
N ILE A 108 7.49 -1.87 -27.76
CA ILE A 108 6.40 -1.79 -26.77
C ILE A 108 5.50 -0.58 -27.08
N LYS A 109 6.11 0.58 -27.39
CA LYS A 109 5.36 1.78 -27.80
C LYS A 109 4.50 1.54 -29.04
N GLN A 110 5.05 0.91 -30.08
CA GLN A 110 4.29 0.62 -31.31
C GLN A 110 3.11 -0.31 -31.05
N CYS A 111 3.30 -1.33 -30.21
CA CYS A 111 2.24 -2.23 -29.79
C CYS A 111 1.15 -1.48 -28.98
N LEU A 112 1.54 -0.62 -28.04
CA LEU A 112 0.57 0.19 -27.27
C LEU A 112 -0.24 1.13 -28.16
N MET A 113 0.38 1.73 -29.19
CA MET A 113 -0.35 2.55 -30.16
C MET A 113 -1.36 1.74 -30.98
N ALA A 114 -1.07 0.47 -31.28
CA ALA A 114 -2.01 -0.42 -31.95
C ALA A 114 -3.22 -0.75 -31.06
N GLU A 115 -3.05 -0.77 -29.74
CA GLU A 115 -4.12 -0.94 -28.74
C GLU A 115 -4.84 0.38 -28.37
N ASN A 116 -4.74 1.41 -29.23
CA ASN A 116 -5.28 2.77 -29.03
C ASN A 116 -4.70 3.57 -27.85
N VAL A 117 -3.60 3.11 -27.23
CA VAL A 117 -2.88 3.85 -26.18
C VAL A 117 -1.86 4.80 -26.82
N HIS A 118 -2.22 6.08 -26.92
CA HIS A 118 -1.42 7.08 -27.61
C HIS A 118 -0.34 7.67 -26.68
N ILE A 119 0.86 7.09 -26.73
CA ILE A 119 2.03 7.61 -26.01
C ILE A 119 2.78 8.63 -26.88
N ALA A 120 3.09 9.80 -26.31
CA ALA A 120 3.70 10.92 -27.02
C ALA A 120 4.96 10.54 -27.82
N ALA A 121 5.11 11.16 -29.00
CA ALA A 121 6.25 10.94 -29.90
C ALA A 121 7.60 11.25 -29.25
N SER A 122 7.66 12.25 -28.37
CA SER A 122 8.86 12.70 -27.64
C SER A 122 9.40 11.71 -26.62
N ALA A 123 8.64 10.67 -26.26
CA ALA A 123 9.00 9.65 -25.28
C ALA A 123 9.93 8.55 -25.84
N LEU A 124 10.90 8.90 -26.70
CA LEU A 124 11.82 7.90 -27.30
C LEU A 124 12.94 7.44 -26.33
N THR A 125 13.19 8.17 -25.26
CA THR A 125 14.11 7.75 -24.19
C THR A 125 13.38 6.87 -23.19
N SER A 126 14.09 5.95 -22.52
CA SER A 126 13.50 5.11 -21.47
C SER A 126 12.83 5.95 -20.38
N ALA A 127 13.49 7.02 -19.94
CA ALA A 127 12.92 7.96 -18.97
C ALA A 127 11.65 8.67 -19.48
N GLY A 128 11.66 9.18 -20.72
CA GLY A 128 10.49 9.81 -21.31
C GLY A 128 9.32 8.85 -21.46
N PHE A 129 9.61 7.60 -21.82
CA PHE A 129 8.62 6.54 -21.92
C PHE A 129 8.00 6.18 -20.57
N THR A 130 8.83 6.02 -19.53
CA THR A 130 8.36 5.79 -18.16
C THR A 130 7.39 6.87 -17.70
N LEU A 131 7.76 8.14 -17.86
CA LEU A 131 6.92 9.27 -17.45
C LEU A 131 5.58 9.27 -18.20
N ALA A 132 5.59 8.98 -19.50
CA ALA A 132 4.39 8.95 -20.32
C ALA A 132 3.46 7.80 -19.92
N VAL A 133 3.98 6.58 -19.76
CA VAL A 133 3.18 5.42 -19.32
C VAL A 133 2.62 5.63 -17.93
N ALA A 134 3.43 6.10 -16.97
CA ALA A 134 2.97 6.41 -15.62
C ALA A 134 1.84 7.45 -15.61
N SER A 135 1.94 8.48 -16.46
CA SER A 135 0.89 9.49 -16.61
C SER A 135 -0.39 8.91 -17.20
N SER A 136 -0.29 8.11 -18.27
CA SER A 136 -1.45 7.48 -18.92
C SER A 136 -2.18 6.54 -17.97
N VAL A 137 -1.44 5.70 -17.23
CA VAL A 137 -2.03 4.84 -16.21
C VAL A 137 -2.64 5.68 -15.09
N ARG A 138 -1.97 6.73 -14.61
CA ARG A 138 -2.51 7.61 -13.57
C ARG A 138 -3.83 8.26 -13.98
N ILE A 139 -3.98 8.65 -15.24
CA ILE A 139 -5.21 9.23 -15.79
C ILE A 139 -6.31 8.18 -15.88
N GLY A 140 -5.98 6.94 -16.29
CA GLY A 140 -6.91 5.82 -16.28
C GLY A 140 -7.44 5.58 -14.87
N LEU A 141 -6.53 5.43 -13.90
CA LEU A 141 -6.86 5.28 -12.49
C LEU A 141 -7.57 6.51 -11.94
N ASN A 142 -8.90 6.53 -12.04
CA ASN A 142 -9.80 7.51 -11.46
C ASN A 142 -9.85 7.43 -9.91
N LEU A 143 -8.68 7.37 -9.28
CA LEU A 143 -8.49 7.35 -7.85
C LEU A 143 -8.54 8.78 -7.32
N SER A 144 -9.72 9.18 -6.83
CA SER A 144 -9.84 10.37 -5.97
C SER A 144 -9.31 10.00 -4.58
N LEU A 145 -8.07 10.38 -4.30
CA LEU A 145 -7.50 10.18 -2.99
C LEU A 145 -7.98 11.25 -2.00
N GLU A 146 -9.02 10.94 -1.22
CA GLU A 146 -9.40 11.72 -0.03
C GLU A 146 -8.43 11.46 1.14
N ILE A 147 -7.13 11.65 0.92
CA ILE A 147 -6.10 11.50 1.98
C ILE A 147 -6.21 12.64 3.02
N SER A 148 -6.90 13.73 2.67
CA SER A 148 -7.27 14.81 3.60
C SER A 148 -8.03 14.30 4.83
N THR A 149 -8.87 13.26 4.68
CA THR A 149 -9.62 12.64 5.79
C THR A 149 -8.69 11.86 6.73
N LEU A 150 -7.71 11.15 6.18
CA LEU A 150 -6.68 10.43 6.95
C LEU A 150 -5.74 11.39 7.66
N ALA A 151 -5.35 12.49 7.02
CA ALA A 151 -4.53 13.53 7.62
C ALA A 151 -5.27 14.29 8.75
N GLY A 152 -6.58 14.55 8.57
CA GLY A 152 -7.42 15.19 9.59
C GLY A 152 -7.59 14.35 10.86
N ALA A 153 -7.63 13.02 10.74
CA ALA A 153 -7.73 12.11 11.89
C ALA A 153 -6.42 12.04 12.72
N TRP A 154 -5.26 12.30 12.12
CA TRP A 154 -3.96 12.27 12.79
C TRP A 154 -3.63 13.57 13.57
N THR A 155 -4.25 14.71 13.22
CA THR A 155 -3.97 16.00 13.88
C THR A 155 -4.72 16.19 15.20
N SER A 156 -5.79 15.41 15.47
CA SER A 156 -6.46 15.44 16.77
C SER A 156 -5.70 14.61 17.80
N ARG A 157 -4.90 15.29 18.63
CA ARG A 157 -3.96 14.78 19.66
C ARG A 157 -4.62 14.01 20.83
N GLY A 158 -5.57 13.12 20.61
CA GLY A 158 -6.18 12.38 21.73
C GLY A 158 -7.06 11.18 21.43
N ILE A 159 -7.59 11.01 20.21
CA ILE A 159 -8.44 9.86 19.88
C ILE A 159 -8.03 9.34 18.50
N VAL A 160 -7.06 8.43 18.47
CA VAL A 160 -6.84 7.60 17.29
C VAL A 160 -7.99 6.59 17.27
N ALA A 161 -9.04 6.87 16.51
CA ALA A 161 -10.15 5.95 16.34
C ALA A 161 -9.63 4.61 15.79
N VAL A 162 -10.22 3.48 16.21
CA VAL A 162 -9.88 2.13 15.73
C VAL A 162 -9.76 2.06 14.21
N GLY A 163 -10.54 2.86 13.48
CA GLY A 163 -10.46 2.99 12.02
C GLY A 163 -9.08 3.43 11.51
N VAL A 164 -8.36 4.33 12.19
CA VAL A 164 -7.02 4.78 11.79
C VAL A 164 -6.01 3.65 11.92
N TYR A 165 -6.02 2.93 13.05
CA TYR A 165 -5.14 1.75 13.21
C TYR A 165 -5.48 0.63 12.23
N GLY A 166 -6.75 0.54 11.79
CA GLY A 166 -7.15 -0.34 10.71
C GLY A 166 -6.49 -0.03 9.39
N VAL A 167 -6.42 1.26 9.04
CA VAL A 167 -5.72 1.72 7.83
C VAL A 167 -4.22 1.48 7.93
N ILE A 168 -3.61 1.75 9.09
CA ILE A 168 -2.17 1.50 9.30
C ILE A 168 -1.87 0.00 9.17
N GLN A 169 -2.70 -0.87 9.75
CA GLN A 169 -2.54 -2.31 9.61
C GLN A 169 -2.70 -2.75 8.16
N LYS A 170 -3.71 -2.25 7.45
CA LYS A 170 -3.90 -2.53 6.01
C LYS A 170 -2.67 -2.09 5.19
N ALA A 171 -2.11 -0.93 5.49
CA ALA A 171 -0.88 -0.43 4.88
C ALA A 171 0.32 -1.34 5.16
N ALA A 172 0.51 -1.78 6.41
CA ALA A 172 1.57 -2.70 6.79
C ALA A 172 1.45 -4.06 6.09
N ASP A 173 0.24 -4.63 6.06
CA ASP A 173 -0.04 -5.91 5.39
C ASP A 173 0.25 -5.82 3.89
N SER A 174 -0.15 -4.70 3.27
CA SER A 174 0.07 -4.44 1.84
C SER A 174 1.56 -4.26 1.52
N ALA A 175 2.27 -3.47 2.32
CA ALA A 175 3.72 -3.29 2.18
C ALA A 175 4.47 -4.61 2.36
N ASN A 176 4.05 -5.45 3.30
CA ASN A 176 4.63 -6.77 3.52
C ASN A 176 4.36 -7.74 2.35
N ARG A 177 3.14 -7.75 1.80
CA ARG A 177 2.85 -8.50 0.57
C ARG A 177 3.73 -8.05 -0.59
N LEU A 178 3.90 -6.73 -0.76
CA LEU A 178 4.80 -6.20 -1.78
C LEU A 178 6.25 -6.64 -1.54
N HIS A 179 6.71 -6.63 -0.29
CA HIS A 179 8.06 -7.08 0.07
C HIS A 179 8.31 -8.54 -0.36
N ILE A 180 7.30 -9.40 -0.22
CA ILE A 180 7.39 -10.82 -0.59
C ILE A 180 7.30 -11.01 -2.11
N HIS A 181 6.33 -10.37 -2.76
CA HIS A 181 6.04 -10.63 -4.18
C HIS A 181 6.93 -9.85 -5.15
N TYR A 182 7.30 -8.62 -4.81
CA TYR A 182 8.15 -7.77 -5.65
C TYR A 182 9.14 -6.94 -4.81
N PRO A 183 10.20 -7.58 -4.26
CA PRO A 183 11.16 -6.94 -3.37
C PRO A 183 11.84 -5.69 -3.97
N ALA A 184 12.19 -5.71 -5.26
CA ALA A 184 12.86 -4.57 -5.90
C ALA A 184 11.96 -3.32 -5.90
N TYR A 185 10.68 -3.47 -6.25
CA TYR A 185 9.73 -2.38 -6.19
C TYR A 185 9.45 -1.94 -4.74
N TYR A 186 9.35 -2.88 -3.80
CA TYR A 186 9.25 -2.57 -2.36
C TYR A 186 10.38 -1.64 -1.91
N PHE A 187 11.64 -2.00 -2.19
CA PHE A 187 12.80 -1.22 -1.74
C PHE A 187 12.87 0.15 -2.44
N ALA A 188 12.46 0.24 -3.70
CA ALA A 188 12.38 1.50 -4.42
C ALA A 188 11.35 2.47 -3.80
N LEU A 189 10.18 1.95 -3.38
CA LEU A 189 9.19 2.74 -2.64
C LEU A 189 9.66 3.09 -1.23
N TYR A 190 10.28 2.14 -0.52
CA TYR A 190 10.78 2.33 0.84
C TYR A 190 11.84 3.43 0.90
N ALA A 191 12.77 3.47 -0.05
CA ALA A 191 13.77 4.52 -0.17
C ALA A 191 13.14 5.92 -0.31
N GLN A 192 11.91 5.99 -0.82
CA GLN A 192 11.15 7.21 -0.99
C GLN A 192 10.06 7.42 0.08
N ARG A 193 9.96 6.53 1.09
CA ARG A 193 8.92 6.49 2.13
C ARG A 193 7.50 6.44 1.57
N LEU A 194 7.30 5.62 0.54
CA LEU A 194 6.02 5.46 -0.15
C LEU A 194 5.45 4.03 -0.05
N GLU A 195 6.19 3.07 0.48
CA GLU A 195 5.81 1.65 0.49
C GLU A 195 4.53 1.41 1.31
N MET A 196 4.35 2.16 2.39
CA MET A 196 3.14 2.11 3.22
C MET A 196 1.89 2.64 2.49
N LEU A 197 2.04 3.29 1.32
CA LEU A 197 0.93 3.74 0.47
C LEU A 197 0.64 2.78 -0.68
N TYR A 198 1.38 1.67 -0.80
CA TYR A 198 1.19 0.70 -1.88
C TYR A 198 -0.24 0.17 -1.95
N PHE A 199 -0.93 0.04 -0.81
CA PHE A 199 -2.33 -0.40 -0.74
C PHE A 199 -3.30 0.43 -1.60
N LEU A 200 -2.92 1.65 -1.99
CA LEU A 200 -3.69 2.52 -2.88
C LEU A 200 -3.71 2.02 -4.33
N ILE A 201 -2.60 1.43 -4.79
CA ILE A 201 -2.43 0.96 -6.17
C ILE A 201 -2.38 -0.56 -6.27
N GLU A 202 -2.21 -1.27 -5.14
CA GLU A 202 -2.16 -2.73 -5.07
C GLU A 202 -3.30 -3.43 -5.84
N PRO A 203 -4.59 -3.05 -5.71
CA PRO A 203 -5.67 -3.76 -6.42
C PRO A 203 -5.52 -3.68 -7.94
N VAL A 204 -5.10 -2.53 -8.45
CA VAL A 204 -4.88 -2.28 -9.88
C VAL A 204 -3.72 -3.14 -10.36
N LEU A 205 -2.61 -3.15 -9.63
CA LEU A 205 -1.43 -3.92 -10.01
C LEU A 205 -1.71 -5.43 -9.97
N GLN A 206 -2.47 -5.90 -8.99
CA GLN A 206 -2.87 -7.31 -8.89
C GLN A 206 -3.79 -7.71 -10.05
N GLN A 207 -4.83 -6.91 -10.32
CA GLN A 207 -5.79 -7.18 -11.39
C GLN A 207 -5.14 -7.19 -12.77
N ALA A 208 -4.18 -6.29 -13.00
CA ALA A 208 -3.45 -6.21 -14.26
C ALA A 208 -2.32 -7.24 -14.39
N GLY A 209 -2.00 -8.05 -13.37
CA GLY A 209 -0.84 -8.94 -13.40
C GLY A 209 0.52 -8.20 -13.35
N ALA A 210 0.52 -6.95 -12.91
CA ALA A 210 1.67 -6.05 -12.92
C ALA A 210 2.79 -6.48 -11.95
N ILE A 211 2.49 -7.31 -10.96
CA ILE A 211 3.48 -7.79 -9.98
C ILE A 211 4.52 -8.71 -10.65
N GLU A 212 4.13 -9.45 -11.68
CA GLU A 212 5.00 -10.37 -12.40
C GLU A 212 5.62 -9.74 -13.66
N ALA A 213 5.31 -8.45 -13.92
CA ALA A 213 5.65 -7.76 -15.16
C ALA A 213 7.16 -7.66 -15.44
N GLN A 214 8.03 -7.75 -14.43
CA GLN A 214 9.48 -7.72 -14.66
C GLN A 214 9.96 -8.95 -15.46
N TRP A 215 9.21 -10.05 -15.40
CA TRP A 215 9.51 -11.31 -16.09
C TRP A 215 8.65 -11.50 -17.34
N ALA A 216 7.73 -10.56 -17.60
CA ALA A 216 6.80 -10.63 -18.70
C ALA A 216 7.48 -10.35 -20.04
N SER A 217 6.99 -11.01 -21.10
CA SER A 217 7.42 -10.68 -22.46
C SER A 217 7.00 -9.26 -22.84
N ASP A 218 7.60 -8.69 -23.87
CA ASP A 218 7.23 -7.34 -24.33
C ASP A 218 5.73 -7.24 -24.70
N ASN A 219 5.13 -8.33 -25.21
CA ASN A 219 3.70 -8.40 -25.54
C ASN A 219 2.82 -8.49 -24.30
N ASP A 220 3.22 -9.29 -23.31
CA ASP A 220 2.50 -9.41 -22.04
C ASP A 220 2.51 -8.07 -21.30
N LEU A 221 3.65 -7.37 -21.33
CA LEU A 221 3.79 -6.03 -20.74
C LEU A 221 2.85 -4.99 -21.38
N VAL A 222 2.63 -5.07 -22.70
CA VAL A 222 1.64 -4.23 -23.40
C VAL A 222 0.23 -4.54 -22.89
N GLY A 223 -0.11 -5.82 -22.71
CA GLY A 223 -1.39 -6.23 -22.14
C GLY A 223 -1.60 -5.71 -20.72
N ILE A 224 -0.57 -5.80 -19.87
CA ILE A 224 -0.59 -5.27 -18.49
C ILE A 224 -0.86 -3.76 -18.50
N ILE A 225 -0.08 -2.99 -19.27
CA ILE A 225 -0.22 -1.52 -19.35
C ILE A 225 -1.62 -1.14 -19.86
N THR A 226 -2.10 -1.82 -20.90
CA THR A 226 -3.41 -1.57 -21.50
C THR A 226 -4.53 -1.88 -20.49
N GLY A 227 -4.41 -2.99 -19.75
CA GLY A 227 -5.35 -3.35 -18.69
C GLY A 227 -5.41 -2.30 -17.58
N MET A 228 -4.27 -1.76 -17.17
CA MET A 228 -4.23 -0.69 -16.15
C MET A 228 -4.86 0.63 -16.61
N ILE A 229 -4.89 0.90 -17.92
CA ILE A 229 -5.47 2.14 -18.49
C ILE A 229 -6.96 1.99 -18.77
N GLN A 230 -7.41 0.81 -19.20
CA GLN A 230 -8.77 0.58 -19.71
C GLN A 230 -9.75 -0.01 -18.69
N GLN A 231 -9.27 -0.62 -17.59
CA GLN A 231 -10.14 -1.29 -16.60
C GLN A 231 -10.54 -0.42 -15.39
N SER A 232 -10.37 0.89 -15.50
CA SER A 232 -10.61 1.90 -14.46
C SER A 232 -11.82 2.77 -14.74
#